data_AF-L0NMI9-F1
#
_entry.id   AF-L0NMI9-F1
#
_cell.length_a   1.000
_cell.length_b   1.000
_cell.length_c   1.000
_cell.angle_alpha   90.00
_cell.angle_beta   90.00
_cell.angle_gamma   90.00
#
_symmetry.space_group_name_H-M   'P 1'
#
loop_
_entity.id
_entity.type
_entity.pdbx_description
1 polymer ?
#
loop_
_entity_poly.entity_id
_entity_poly.type
_entity_poly.pdbx_seq_one_letter_code
_entity_poly.pdbx_strand_id
1 'polypeptide(L)'
;MLTDARSIRIKGRSFLAVVLSPDLPLDEWLTRLDDLASRSAGFFLGRPVVLDVTDLDVDRGQLKELLAAFAERNVSIMGIEGARPSLLGPGMPPGLKGGRPVSEDSMAREPAVELPAASAAPEVARDVRPALQSIIVREPIRSGQSVIFPEGDVTVIGSVASGAEVIAGGSVHIYGALRGRVMAGSVGNSSARIFCRKLDAELLAIDGIYQVAENMAANLKGQPVQLWLENDTIMAEKLA
;
A
#
# COMPACT_ATOMS: atom_id res chain seq x y z
N MET A 1 -14.31 39.48 -27.31
CA MET A 1 -13.43 38.31 -27.49
C MET A 1 -12.87 37.96 -26.11
N LEU A 2 -13.53 37.04 -25.38
CA LEU A 2 -13.10 36.63 -24.03
C LEU A 2 -12.00 35.57 -24.13
N THR A 3 -10.98 35.74 -23.31
CA THR A 3 -9.78 34.93 -23.15
C THR A 3 -10.11 33.51 -22.68
N ASP A 4 -9.68 32.49 -23.44
CA ASP A 4 -9.78 31.06 -23.09
C ASP A 4 -8.77 30.75 -21.96
N ALA A 5 -9.19 30.90 -20.72
CA ALA A 5 -8.40 30.54 -19.55
C ALA A 5 -8.48 29.02 -19.35
N ARG A 6 -7.64 28.26 -20.07
CA ARG A 6 -7.43 26.82 -19.82
C ARG A 6 -6.93 26.64 -18.39
N SER A 7 -7.83 26.26 -17.48
CA SER A 7 -7.49 25.98 -16.09
C SER A 7 -6.60 24.74 -16.01
N ILE A 8 -5.45 24.87 -15.33
CA ILE A 8 -4.56 23.75 -15.06
C ILE A 8 -5.31 22.80 -14.12
N ARG A 9 -5.67 21.61 -14.63
CA ARG A 9 -6.37 20.59 -13.85
C ARG A 9 -5.35 19.78 -13.06
N ILE A 10 -5.14 20.17 -11.81
CA ILE A 10 -4.30 19.43 -10.86
C ILE A 10 -5.12 18.24 -10.35
N LYS A 11 -4.78 17.02 -10.77
CA LYS A 11 -5.33 15.80 -10.18
C LYS A 11 -4.43 15.39 -9.02
N GLY A 12 -4.89 15.58 -7.79
CA GLY A 12 -4.19 15.09 -6.60
C GLY A 12 -4.23 13.56 -6.57
N ARG A 13 -3.07 12.92 -6.60
CA ARG A 13 -2.91 11.47 -6.41
C ARG A 13 -1.90 11.28 -5.29
N SER A 14 -2.23 10.45 -4.30
CA SER A 14 -1.30 10.06 -3.26
C SER A 14 -0.81 8.65 -3.55
N PHE A 15 0.50 8.46 -3.54
CA PHE A 15 1.15 7.15 -3.70
C PHE A 15 1.80 6.79 -2.37
N LEU A 16 1.68 5.52 -1.97
CA LEU A 16 2.42 5.00 -0.83
C LEU A 16 3.83 4.66 -1.30
N ALA A 17 4.82 5.34 -0.72
CA ALA A 17 6.22 5.03 -0.96
C ALA A 17 6.79 4.19 0.18
N VAL A 18 7.57 3.17 -0.15
CA VAL A 18 8.32 2.38 0.82
C VAL A 18 9.65 3.10 1.08
N VAL A 19 9.99 3.33 2.35
CA VAL A 19 11.29 3.88 2.72
C VAL A 19 12.25 2.72 3.02
N LEU A 20 13.40 2.71 2.36
CA LEU A 20 14.51 1.80 2.66
C LEU A 20 15.60 2.59 3.37
N SER A 21 15.88 2.22 4.62
CA SER A 21 16.94 2.79 5.44
C SER A 21 18.03 1.73 5.65
N PRO A 22 19.01 1.59 4.73
CA PRO A 22 20.09 0.62 4.88
C PRO A 22 21.00 0.92 6.06
N ASP A 23 21.54 -0.12 6.68
CA ASP A 23 22.60 -0.05 7.67
C ASP A 23 23.95 -0.56 7.09
N LEU A 24 25.05 -0.16 7.74
CA LEU A 24 26.37 -0.69 7.41
C LEU A 24 26.59 -2.01 8.17
N PRO A 25 27.22 -3.04 7.54
CA PRO A 25 27.77 -3.05 6.18
C PRO A 25 26.73 -3.33 5.08
N LEU A 26 26.81 -2.58 3.97
CA LEU A 26 25.81 -2.63 2.88
C LEU A 26 25.65 -4.02 2.24
N ASP A 27 26.73 -4.79 2.13
CA ASP A 27 26.70 -6.11 1.49
C ASP A 27 25.82 -7.10 2.28
N GLU A 28 25.90 -7.07 3.62
CA GLU A 28 25.04 -7.88 4.46
C GLU A 28 23.58 -7.41 4.39
N TRP A 29 23.37 -6.10 4.37
CA TRP A 29 22.03 -5.55 4.27
C TRP A 29 21.36 -5.91 2.94
N LEU A 30 22.09 -5.81 1.82
CA LEU A 30 21.61 -6.24 0.50
C LEU A 30 21.29 -7.73 0.48
N THR A 31 22.08 -8.56 1.16
CA THR A 31 21.78 -9.99 1.31
C THR A 31 20.46 -10.19 2.05
N ARG A 32 20.22 -9.47 3.15
CA ARG A 32 18.93 -9.52 3.88
C ARG A 32 17.76 -9.02 3.05
N LEU A 33 18.00 -8.02 2.20
CA LEU A 33 17.01 -7.49 1.26
C LEU A 33 16.62 -8.55 0.22
N ASP A 34 17.60 -9.25 -0.35
CA ASP A 34 17.39 -10.36 -1.31
C ASP A 34 16.60 -11.49 -0.66
N ASP A 35 16.93 -11.79 0.59
CA ASP A 35 16.24 -12.76 1.43
C ASP A 35 14.78 -12.38 1.67
N LEU A 36 14.50 -11.12 1.98
CA LEU A 36 13.16 -10.58 2.14
C LEU A 36 12.37 -10.63 0.83
N ALA A 37 13.00 -10.23 -0.28
CA ALA A 37 12.40 -10.27 -1.60
C ALA A 37 12.09 -11.70 -2.07
N SER A 38 12.92 -12.68 -1.70
CA SER A 38 12.68 -14.10 -2.01
C SER A 38 11.47 -14.69 -1.26
N ARG A 39 11.24 -14.22 -0.02
CA ARG A 39 10.12 -14.65 0.82
C ARG A 39 8.80 -13.98 0.45
N SER A 40 8.86 -12.83 -0.22
CA SER A 40 7.69 -12.04 -0.60
C SER A 40 7.74 -11.69 -2.09
N ALA A 41 7.14 -12.57 -2.91
CA ALA A 41 7.11 -12.42 -4.36
C ALA A 41 6.54 -11.05 -4.76
N GLY A 42 7.42 -10.14 -5.17
CA GLY A 42 7.06 -8.83 -5.72
C GLY A 42 6.98 -7.66 -4.74
N PHE A 43 7.53 -7.77 -3.52
CA PHE A 43 7.45 -6.69 -2.51
C PHE A 43 7.93 -5.30 -3.01
N PHE A 44 8.88 -5.26 -3.96
CA PHE A 44 9.42 -4.02 -4.52
C PHE A 44 9.05 -3.76 -5.99
N LEU A 45 8.38 -4.70 -6.66
CA LEU A 45 8.08 -4.57 -8.09
C LEU A 45 7.04 -3.47 -8.31
N GLY A 46 7.43 -2.41 -9.02
CA GLY A 46 6.53 -1.31 -9.41
C GLY A 46 6.15 -0.33 -8.29
N ARG A 47 6.71 -0.46 -7.09
CA ARG A 47 6.44 0.45 -5.95
C ARG A 47 7.40 1.63 -5.97
N PRO A 48 6.94 2.86 -5.68
CA PRO A 48 7.84 3.98 -5.47
C PRO A 48 8.65 3.75 -4.19
N VAL A 49 9.97 3.67 -4.31
CA VAL A 49 10.87 3.47 -3.17
C VAL A 49 11.63 4.75 -2.89
N VAL A 50 11.68 5.17 -1.63
CA VAL A 50 12.54 6.25 -1.15
C VAL A 50 13.73 5.62 -0.44
N LEU A 51 14.94 6.04 -0.81
CA LEU A 51 16.15 5.61 -0.14
C LEU A 51 16.49 6.64 0.93
N ASP A 52 16.47 6.26 2.20
CA ASP A 52 16.89 7.11 3.30
C ASP A 52 18.37 6.85 3.61
N VAL A 53 19.20 7.88 3.44
CA VAL A 53 20.65 7.83 3.75
C VAL A 53 21.02 8.73 4.92
N THR A 54 20.05 9.12 5.75
CA THR A 54 20.26 10.06 6.88
C THR A 54 21.37 9.59 7.83
N ASP A 55 21.36 8.31 8.17
CA ASP A 55 22.33 7.70 9.10
C ASP A 55 23.47 6.95 8.39
N LEU A 56 23.59 7.11 7.07
CA LEU A 56 24.55 6.38 6.25
C LEU A 56 25.73 7.28 5.86
N ASP A 57 26.91 7.02 6.42
CA ASP A 57 28.15 7.74 6.08
C ASP A 57 28.78 7.15 4.80
N VAL A 58 28.20 7.51 3.65
CA VAL A 58 28.65 7.05 2.32
C VAL A 58 29.05 8.21 1.42
N ASP A 59 30.03 7.94 0.54
CA ASP A 59 30.43 8.86 -0.51
C ASP A 59 29.55 8.73 -1.77
N ARG A 60 29.80 9.60 -2.76
CA ARG A 60 29.05 9.62 -4.02
C ARG A 60 29.25 8.33 -4.84
N GLY A 61 30.43 7.73 -4.79
CA GLY A 61 30.74 6.49 -5.49
C GLY A 61 29.94 5.32 -4.92
N GLN A 62 29.99 5.16 -3.60
CA GLN A 62 29.25 4.15 -2.85
C GLN A 62 27.74 4.31 -3.01
N LEU A 63 27.21 5.54 -2.98
CA LEU A 63 25.79 5.79 -3.26
C LEU A 63 25.40 5.35 -4.68
N LYS A 64 26.27 5.57 -5.67
CA LYS A 64 26.01 5.15 -7.05
C LYS A 64 26.04 3.63 -7.20
N GLU A 65 26.97 2.96 -6.53
CA GLU A 65 27.04 1.49 -6.46
C GLU A 65 25.78 0.91 -5.81
N LEU A 66 25.33 1.52 -4.70
CA LEU A 66 24.10 1.14 -4.03
C LEU A 66 22.86 1.31 -4.94
N LEU A 67 22.75 2.44 -5.65
CA LEU A 67 21.68 2.65 -6.63
C LEU A 67 21.73 1.63 -7.79
N ALA A 68 22.92 1.25 -8.25
CA ALA A 68 23.09 0.21 -9.25
C ALA A 68 22.67 -1.17 -8.72
N ALA A 69 23.04 -1.50 -7.49
CA ALA A 69 22.66 -2.74 -6.82
C ALA A 69 21.13 -2.86 -6.66
N PHE A 70 20.44 -1.75 -6.38
CA PHE A 70 18.96 -1.70 -6.38
C PHE A 70 18.39 -1.90 -7.78
N ALA A 71 18.96 -1.27 -8.80
CA ALA A 71 18.50 -1.40 -10.18
C ALA A 71 18.63 -2.84 -10.70
N GLU A 72 19.72 -3.54 -10.39
CA GLU A 72 19.91 -4.97 -10.70
C GLU A 72 18.83 -5.87 -10.08
N ARG A 73 18.26 -5.43 -8.95
CA ARG A 73 17.20 -6.11 -8.21
C ARG A 73 15.79 -5.64 -8.61
N ASN A 74 15.66 -4.89 -9.71
CA ASN A 74 14.42 -4.25 -10.17
C ASN A 74 13.76 -3.30 -9.14
N VAL A 75 14.54 -2.74 -8.22
CA VAL A 75 14.07 -1.75 -7.24
C VAL A 75 14.32 -0.36 -7.81
N SER A 76 13.24 0.38 -8.11
CA SER A 76 13.32 1.74 -8.65
C SER A 76 13.24 2.79 -7.55
N ILE A 77 14.35 3.46 -7.27
CA ILE A 77 14.42 4.55 -6.29
C ILE A 77 13.83 5.83 -6.89
N MET A 78 12.70 6.28 -6.35
CA MET A 78 11.98 7.50 -6.75
C MET A 78 12.63 8.77 -6.17
N GLY A 79 13.27 8.66 -5.01
CA GLY A 79 13.93 9.79 -4.37
C GLY A 79 14.81 9.37 -3.21
N ILE A 80 15.69 10.27 -2.78
CA ILE A 80 16.65 10.03 -1.72
C ILE A 80 16.39 11.01 -0.57
N GLU A 81 16.16 10.51 0.62
CA GLU A 81 16.00 11.31 1.85
C GLU A 81 17.35 11.33 2.61
N GLY A 82 17.64 12.42 3.34
CA GLY A 82 18.87 12.55 4.12
C GLY A 82 20.16 12.87 3.33
N ALA A 83 20.17 12.74 1.99
CA ALA A 83 21.35 13.00 1.19
C ALA A 83 21.77 14.48 1.17
N ARG A 84 23.07 14.74 1.36
CA ARG A 84 23.67 16.07 1.14
C ARG A 84 23.57 16.45 -0.35
N PRO A 85 23.29 17.72 -0.70
CA PRO A 85 23.22 18.17 -2.10
C PRO A 85 24.51 17.91 -2.90
N SER A 86 25.65 17.79 -2.22
CA SER A 86 26.95 17.45 -2.80
C SER A 86 27.10 15.97 -3.20
N LEU A 87 26.24 15.08 -2.74
CA LEU A 87 26.24 13.65 -3.12
C LEU A 87 25.36 13.39 -4.35
N LEU A 88 24.33 14.22 -4.56
CA LEU A 88 23.40 14.11 -5.68
C LEU A 88 24.02 14.67 -6.97
N GLY A 89 23.82 13.97 -8.08
CA GLY A 89 24.35 14.35 -9.39
C GLY A 89 23.34 14.14 -10.53
N PRO A 90 23.66 14.61 -11.76
CA PRO A 90 22.83 14.38 -12.93
C PRO A 90 22.60 12.88 -13.17
N GLY A 91 21.33 12.46 -13.28
CA GLY A 91 20.95 11.05 -13.47
C GLY A 91 20.68 10.26 -12.18
N MET A 92 20.80 10.88 -11.00
CA MET A 92 20.37 10.29 -9.72
C MET A 92 18.94 10.73 -9.36
N PRO A 93 18.20 9.95 -8.55
CA PRO A 93 16.91 10.38 -8.02
C PRO A 93 17.03 11.68 -7.20
N PRO A 94 16.01 12.55 -7.21
CA PRO A 94 16.06 13.83 -6.52
C PRO A 94 16.06 13.65 -4.99
N GLY A 95 16.64 14.63 -4.29
CA GLY A 95 16.56 14.71 -2.84
C GLY A 95 15.13 15.04 -2.39
N LEU A 96 14.52 14.18 -1.57
CA LEU A 96 13.20 14.41 -0.99
C LEU A 96 13.32 15.00 0.42
N LYS A 97 12.39 15.89 0.76
CA LYS A 97 12.24 16.44 2.11
C LYS A 97 10.77 16.40 2.47
N GLY A 98 10.39 15.65 3.51
CA GLY A 98 9.01 15.67 4.01
C GLY A 98 8.43 14.37 4.53
N GLY A 99 9.23 13.29 4.69
CA GLY A 99 8.77 12.11 5.42
C GLY A 99 8.39 12.48 6.84
N ARG A 100 7.17 12.13 7.29
CA ARG A 100 6.83 12.17 8.72
C ARG A 100 6.98 10.75 9.26
N PRO A 101 7.74 10.53 10.34
CA PRO A 101 7.92 9.20 10.89
C PRO A 101 6.56 8.66 11.39
N VAL A 102 6.25 7.43 10.99
CA VAL A 102 5.16 6.64 11.59
C VAL A 102 5.82 5.79 12.68
N SER A 103 5.33 5.90 13.92
CA SER A 103 5.96 5.30 15.10
C SER A 103 6.22 3.79 14.95
N GLU A 104 7.45 3.38 15.23
CA GLU A 104 8.00 2.02 15.06
C GLU A 104 7.26 0.93 15.87
N ASP A 105 6.47 1.32 16.89
CA ASP A 105 5.70 0.42 17.76
C ASP A 105 4.60 -0.39 17.03
N SER A 106 4.32 -0.09 15.77
CA SER A 106 3.23 -0.74 15.02
C SER A 106 3.62 -2.02 14.27
N MET A 107 4.92 -2.36 14.20
CA MET A 107 5.40 -3.51 13.41
C MET A 107 5.80 -4.76 14.23
N ALA A 108 5.80 -4.70 15.56
CA ALA A 108 6.27 -5.80 16.38
C ALA A 108 5.12 -6.63 16.98
N ARG A 109 4.44 -7.44 16.15
CA ARG A 109 3.74 -8.66 16.61
C ARG A 109 3.24 -9.52 15.44
N GLU A 110 4.10 -10.40 14.96
CA GLU A 110 3.66 -11.62 14.29
C GLU A 110 3.35 -12.68 15.37
N PRO A 111 2.12 -13.23 15.44
CA PRO A 111 1.92 -14.53 16.06
C PRO A 111 2.21 -15.61 15.01
N ALA A 112 3.28 -16.38 15.23
CA ALA A 112 3.54 -17.60 14.49
C ALA A 112 2.39 -18.59 14.72
N VAL A 113 1.73 -19.02 13.65
CA VAL A 113 0.78 -20.14 13.66
C VAL A 113 1.30 -21.21 12.69
N GLU A 114 1.69 -22.35 13.27
CA GLU A 114 2.11 -23.55 12.56
C GLU A 114 0.99 -24.09 11.65
N LEU A 115 1.33 -24.42 10.41
CA LEU A 115 0.47 -25.11 9.45
C LEU A 115 0.86 -26.61 9.39
N PRO A 116 -0.10 -27.55 9.47
CA PRO A 116 0.18 -28.95 9.20
C PRO A 116 0.25 -29.23 7.69
N ALA A 117 1.26 -30.00 7.30
CA ALA A 117 1.52 -30.44 5.93
C ALA A 117 0.48 -31.48 5.45
N ALA A 118 -0.02 -31.34 4.22
CA ALA A 118 -0.63 -32.45 3.50
C ALA A 118 -0.55 -32.29 1.96
N SER A 119 0.30 -33.15 1.39
CA SER A 119 0.19 -33.93 0.15
C SER A 119 0.09 -33.24 -1.23
N ALA A 120 1.12 -33.49 -2.03
CA ALA A 120 1.24 -33.24 -3.46
C ALA A 120 0.48 -34.27 -4.33
N ALA A 121 -0.10 -33.81 -5.45
CA ALA A 121 -0.36 -34.52 -6.73
C ALA A 121 -0.89 -33.50 -7.78
N PRO A 122 -0.78 -33.73 -9.11
CA PRO A 122 0.14 -33.01 -10.00
C PRO A 122 -0.48 -31.87 -10.84
N GLU A 123 0.44 -31.09 -11.43
CA GLU A 123 0.27 -29.87 -12.22
C GLU A 123 -0.74 -29.97 -13.37
N VAL A 124 -1.71 -29.05 -13.34
CA VAL A 124 -2.18 -28.37 -14.55
C VAL A 124 -1.61 -26.97 -14.45
N ALA A 125 -0.86 -26.52 -15.45
CA ALA A 125 -0.32 -25.17 -15.55
C ALA A 125 -1.47 -24.15 -15.54
N ARG A 126 -1.94 -23.82 -14.34
CA ARG A 126 -2.70 -22.63 -14.06
C ARG A 126 -1.66 -21.53 -14.02
N ASP A 127 -1.81 -20.54 -14.90
CA ASP A 127 -1.23 -19.23 -14.75
C ASP A 127 -1.19 -18.88 -13.25
N VAL A 128 -0.01 -19.01 -12.63
CA VAL A 128 0.16 -18.86 -11.20
C VAL A 128 0.12 -17.36 -10.96
N ARG A 129 -1.09 -16.81 -10.99
CA ARG A 129 -1.36 -15.53 -10.32
C ARG A 129 -0.90 -15.75 -8.89
N PRO A 130 0.00 -14.91 -8.35
CA PRO A 130 0.39 -14.98 -6.96
C PRO A 130 -0.89 -15.13 -6.14
N ALA A 131 -0.97 -16.17 -5.31
CA ALA A 131 -2.12 -16.35 -4.45
C ALA A 131 -2.18 -15.11 -3.55
N LEU A 132 -3.15 -14.22 -3.81
CA LEU A 132 -3.39 -13.06 -2.96
C LEU A 132 -3.58 -13.59 -1.55
N GLN A 133 -2.66 -13.20 -0.65
CA GLN A 133 -2.76 -13.60 0.74
C GLN A 133 -3.99 -12.94 1.35
N SER A 134 -4.56 -13.53 2.40
CA SER A 134 -5.68 -12.89 3.09
C SER A 134 -5.55 -13.07 4.60
N ILE A 135 -5.83 -11.99 5.32
CA ILE A 135 -5.93 -11.99 6.78
C ILE A 135 -7.37 -11.81 7.24
N ILE A 136 -7.69 -12.39 8.40
CA ILE A 136 -8.98 -12.23 9.06
C ILE A 136 -8.78 -11.55 10.41
N VAL A 137 -9.25 -10.31 10.52
CA VAL A 137 -9.36 -9.58 11.78
C VAL A 137 -10.68 -9.97 12.43
N ARG A 138 -10.61 -10.73 13.52
CA ARG A 138 -11.80 -11.28 14.20
C ARG A 138 -12.50 -10.30 15.15
N GLU A 139 -11.98 -9.08 15.26
CA GLU A 139 -12.41 -8.07 16.22
C GLU A 139 -12.78 -6.75 15.51
N PRO A 140 -13.68 -5.92 16.10
CA PRO A 140 -13.93 -4.58 15.59
C PRO A 140 -12.69 -3.68 15.68
N ILE A 141 -12.44 -2.91 14.64
CA ILE A 141 -11.34 -1.94 14.59
C ILE A 141 -11.82 -0.62 15.17
N ARG A 142 -11.23 -0.21 16.29
CA ARG A 142 -11.63 0.94 17.10
C ARG A 142 -10.97 2.23 16.61
N SER A 143 -11.51 3.36 17.04
CA SER A 143 -10.98 4.68 16.68
C SER A 143 -9.48 4.79 16.99
N GLY A 144 -8.71 5.35 16.06
CA GLY A 144 -7.25 5.47 16.17
C GLY A 144 -6.46 4.20 15.83
N GLN A 145 -7.12 3.06 15.59
CA GLN A 145 -6.44 1.84 15.13
C GLN A 145 -6.34 1.81 13.60
N SER A 146 -5.24 1.27 13.10
CA SER A 146 -5.01 1.02 11.68
C SER A 146 -4.64 -0.44 11.44
N VAL A 147 -5.24 -1.05 10.42
CA VAL A 147 -4.88 -2.37 9.92
C VAL A 147 -4.31 -2.19 8.52
N ILE A 148 -3.04 -2.57 8.33
CA ILE A 148 -2.32 -2.40 7.08
C ILE A 148 -1.86 -3.79 6.61
N PHE A 149 -2.32 -4.21 5.44
CA PHE A 149 -1.98 -5.51 4.86
C PHE A 149 -1.83 -5.39 3.33
N PRO A 150 -0.67 -4.92 2.84
CA PRO A 150 -0.42 -4.69 1.41
C PRO A 150 -0.32 -5.97 0.57
N GLU A 151 -0.20 -7.14 1.20
CA GLU A 151 0.05 -8.43 0.54
C GLU A 151 -1.22 -9.06 -0.05
N GLY A 152 -2.40 -8.56 0.33
CA GLY A 152 -3.65 -9.00 -0.28
C GLY A 152 -4.90 -8.53 0.45
N ASP A 153 -5.86 -9.44 0.63
CA ASP A 153 -7.22 -9.12 1.06
C ASP A 153 -7.35 -9.04 2.58
N VAL A 154 -8.10 -8.06 3.08
CA VAL A 154 -8.42 -7.93 4.51
C VAL A 154 -9.89 -8.24 4.75
N THR A 155 -10.14 -9.23 5.61
CA THR A 155 -11.49 -9.51 6.12
C THR A 155 -11.60 -9.05 7.57
N VAL A 156 -12.62 -8.27 7.89
CA VAL A 156 -12.96 -7.83 9.25
C VAL A 156 -14.28 -8.45 9.68
N ILE A 157 -14.25 -9.29 10.71
CA ILE A 157 -15.43 -9.85 11.39
C ILE A 157 -15.89 -8.85 12.46
N GLY A 158 -16.39 -7.70 12.02
CA GLY A 158 -16.72 -6.61 12.93
C GLY A 158 -16.95 -5.30 12.21
N SER A 159 -17.11 -4.23 13.00
CA SER A 159 -17.22 -2.87 12.48
C SER A 159 -15.85 -2.19 12.41
N VAL A 160 -15.73 -1.24 11.49
CA VAL A 160 -14.63 -0.27 11.44
C VAL A 160 -15.17 1.04 11.99
N ALA A 161 -14.68 1.46 13.16
CA ALA A 161 -15.16 2.65 13.85
C ALA A 161 -14.74 3.96 13.15
N SER A 162 -15.40 5.06 13.48
CA SER A 162 -14.96 6.39 13.06
C SER A 162 -13.54 6.67 13.56
N GLY A 163 -12.70 7.26 12.72
CA GLY A 163 -11.27 7.43 12.99
C GLY A 163 -10.41 6.17 12.91
N ALA A 164 -10.99 4.99 12.66
CA ALA A 164 -10.24 3.77 12.36
C ALA A 164 -9.89 3.67 10.88
N GLU A 165 -8.90 2.85 10.54
CA GLU A 165 -8.39 2.72 9.18
C GLU A 165 -8.10 1.26 8.79
N VAL A 166 -8.42 0.90 7.54
CA VAL A 166 -8.05 -0.38 6.93
C VAL A 166 -7.42 -0.12 5.57
N ILE A 167 -6.21 -0.62 5.37
CA ILE A 167 -5.46 -0.52 4.12
C ILE A 167 -5.12 -1.95 3.67
N ALA A 168 -5.65 -2.35 2.52
CA ALA A 168 -5.40 -3.65 1.93
C ALA A 168 -4.75 -3.51 0.55
N GLY A 169 -3.84 -4.42 0.20
CA GLY A 169 -3.31 -4.51 -1.17
C GLY A 169 -4.32 -5.09 -2.16
N GLY A 170 -5.22 -5.93 -1.66
CA GLY A 170 -6.35 -6.50 -2.39
C GLY A 170 -7.68 -5.89 -1.95
N SER A 171 -8.71 -6.72 -1.89
CA SER A 171 -10.07 -6.35 -1.51
C SER A 171 -10.23 -6.23 0.01
N VAL A 172 -11.22 -5.46 0.44
CA VAL A 172 -11.59 -5.30 1.85
C VAL A 172 -13.01 -5.80 2.08
N HIS A 173 -13.17 -6.72 3.02
CA HIS A 173 -14.46 -7.32 3.38
C HIS A 173 -14.79 -6.97 4.82
N ILE A 174 -15.84 -6.16 5.04
CA ILE A 174 -16.26 -5.73 6.37
C ILE A 174 -17.62 -6.34 6.68
N TYR A 175 -17.63 -7.36 7.54
CA TYR A 175 -18.85 -8.01 8.03
C TYR A 175 -19.48 -7.23 9.19
N GLY A 176 -19.61 -5.92 9.01
CA GLY A 176 -20.17 -5.00 9.99
C GLY A 176 -20.37 -3.60 9.40
N ALA A 177 -20.44 -2.60 10.28
CA ALA A 177 -20.57 -1.22 9.85
C ALA A 177 -19.21 -0.60 9.56
N LEU A 178 -19.07 -0.04 8.37
CA LEU A 178 -17.91 0.72 7.94
C LEU A 178 -18.17 2.20 8.22
N ARG A 179 -17.56 2.75 9.28
CA ARG A 179 -17.64 4.18 9.65
C ARG A 179 -16.33 4.94 9.45
N GLY A 180 -15.20 4.24 9.55
CA GLY A 180 -13.88 4.83 9.38
C GLY A 180 -13.46 4.96 7.91
N ARG A 181 -12.15 4.82 7.68
CA ARG A 181 -11.52 4.93 6.37
C ARG A 181 -11.08 3.57 5.85
N VAL A 182 -11.32 3.30 4.57
CA VAL A 182 -10.91 2.05 3.92
C VAL A 182 -10.22 2.34 2.61
N MET A 183 -9.07 1.72 2.40
CA MET A 183 -8.32 1.73 1.15
C MET A 183 -8.13 0.30 0.67
N ALA A 184 -8.72 -0.05 -0.46
CA ALA A 184 -8.50 -1.31 -1.15
C ALA A 184 -7.61 -1.09 -2.37
N GLY A 185 -6.93 -2.16 -2.82
CA GLY A 185 -6.05 -2.07 -3.98
C GLY A 185 -4.86 -1.14 -3.77
N SER A 186 -4.37 -0.99 -2.54
CA SER A 186 -3.36 0.02 -2.17
C SER A 186 -2.00 -0.14 -2.88
N VAL A 187 -1.78 -1.28 -3.54
CA VAL A 187 -0.58 -1.62 -4.31
C VAL A 187 -0.82 -1.64 -5.83
N GLY A 188 -1.79 -0.87 -6.34
CA GLY A 188 -2.02 -0.76 -7.78
C GLY A 188 -3.07 -1.73 -8.33
N ASN A 189 -3.97 -2.24 -7.48
CA ASN A 189 -4.97 -3.23 -7.88
C ASN A 189 -6.34 -2.55 -8.12
N SER A 190 -6.56 -2.09 -9.34
CA SER A 190 -7.83 -1.52 -9.80
C SER A 190 -9.01 -2.48 -9.78
N SER A 191 -8.74 -3.80 -9.76
CA SER A 191 -9.79 -4.83 -9.67
C SER A 191 -10.26 -5.08 -8.24
N ALA A 192 -9.60 -4.49 -7.23
CA ALA A 192 -9.96 -4.63 -5.83
C ALA A 192 -11.35 -4.08 -5.55
N ARG A 193 -12.00 -4.66 -4.53
CA ARG A 193 -13.36 -4.30 -4.13
C ARG A 193 -13.44 -4.01 -2.66
N ILE A 194 -14.43 -3.21 -2.27
CA ILE A 194 -14.79 -2.99 -0.87
C ILE A 194 -16.19 -3.52 -0.67
N PHE A 195 -16.38 -4.37 0.33
CA PHE A 195 -17.67 -4.90 0.74
C PHE A 195 -17.96 -4.50 2.17
N CYS A 196 -19.19 -4.06 2.45
CA CYS A 196 -19.61 -3.82 3.83
C CYS A 196 -21.08 -4.19 4.05
N ARG A 197 -21.44 -4.53 5.29
CA ARG A 197 -22.84 -4.78 5.69
C ARG A 197 -23.62 -3.49 5.93
N LYS A 198 -22.92 -2.42 6.32
CA LYS A 198 -23.51 -1.09 6.52
C LYS A 198 -22.50 -0.02 6.13
N LEU A 199 -22.82 0.74 5.10
CA LEU A 199 -21.99 1.82 4.59
C LEU A 199 -22.26 3.14 5.31
N ASP A 200 -21.33 3.60 6.14
CA ASP A 200 -21.34 4.90 6.82
C ASP A 200 -19.92 5.53 6.80
N ALA A 201 -19.11 5.20 5.78
CA ALA A 201 -17.68 5.48 5.72
C ALA A 201 -17.35 6.97 5.74
N GLU A 202 -16.24 7.36 6.38
CA GLU A 202 -15.66 8.70 6.24
C GLU A 202 -15.02 8.89 4.86
N LEU A 203 -14.24 7.89 4.44
CA LEU A 203 -13.47 7.89 3.20
C LEU A 203 -13.30 6.46 2.68
N LEU A 204 -13.42 6.30 1.37
CA LEU A 204 -13.14 5.07 0.65
C LEU A 204 -12.11 5.35 -0.44
N ALA A 205 -11.24 4.38 -0.72
CA ALA A 205 -10.40 4.43 -1.91
C ALA A 205 -10.20 3.05 -2.52
N ILE A 206 -10.12 3.01 -3.86
CA ILE A 206 -9.74 1.83 -4.64
C ILE A 206 -8.68 2.27 -5.63
N ASP A 207 -7.50 1.65 -5.58
CA ASP A 207 -6.38 1.96 -6.48
C ASP A 207 -6.01 3.47 -6.51
N GLY A 208 -6.04 4.10 -5.33
CA GLY A 208 -5.72 5.51 -5.17
C GLY A 208 -6.80 6.49 -5.63
N ILE A 209 -7.92 6.02 -6.19
CA ILE A 209 -9.11 6.84 -6.44
C ILE A 209 -9.92 6.92 -5.15
N TYR A 210 -10.18 8.13 -4.65
CA TYR A 210 -10.87 8.35 -3.37
C TYR A 210 -12.27 8.91 -3.55
N GLN A 211 -13.16 8.51 -2.64
CA GLN A 211 -14.50 9.07 -2.49
C GLN A 211 -14.76 9.36 -1.01
N VAL A 212 -15.14 10.61 -0.73
CA VAL A 212 -15.57 11.06 0.60
C VAL A 212 -17.06 10.79 0.80
N ALA A 213 -17.46 10.58 2.06
CA ALA A 213 -18.82 10.29 2.48
C ALA A 213 -19.89 11.20 1.85
N GLU A 214 -19.58 12.50 1.75
CA GLU A 214 -20.50 13.54 1.25
C GLU A 214 -20.85 13.35 -0.23
N ASN A 215 -19.97 12.72 -1.00
CA ASN A 215 -20.14 12.47 -2.43
C ASN A 215 -20.78 11.11 -2.71
N MET A 216 -21.18 10.36 -1.68
CA MET A 216 -21.88 9.08 -1.85
C MET A 216 -23.38 9.29 -1.98
N ALA A 217 -24.02 8.52 -2.86
CA ALA A 217 -25.46 8.60 -3.05
C ALA A 217 -26.20 8.25 -1.75
N ALA A 218 -27.12 9.12 -1.32
CA ALA A 218 -27.80 9.02 -0.02
C ALA A 218 -28.57 7.70 0.17
N ASN A 219 -29.01 7.07 -0.94
CA ASN A 219 -29.71 5.79 -0.94
C ASN A 219 -28.81 4.58 -0.59
N LEU A 220 -27.49 4.74 -0.59
CA LEU A 220 -26.51 3.71 -0.21
C LEU A 220 -26.14 3.76 1.27
N LYS A 221 -26.39 4.89 1.94
CA LYS A 221 -26.03 5.07 3.35
C LYS A 221 -26.80 4.08 4.22
N GLY A 222 -26.07 3.44 5.12
CA GLY A 222 -26.60 2.42 6.02
C GLY A 222 -26.99 1.10 5.35
N GLN A 223 -26.72 0.94 4.05
CA GLN A 223 -27.06 -0.29 3.30
C GLN A 223 -25.84 -1.23 3.21
N PRO A 224 -26.07 -2.52 2.97
CA PRO A 224 -25.02 -3.43 2.55
C PRO A 224 -24.63 -3.09 1.11
N VAL A 225 -23.34 -2.87 0.86
CA VAL A 225 -22.84 -2.31 -0.40
C VAL A 225 -21.56 -3.00 -0.83
N GLN A 226 -21.43 -3.21 -2.14
CA GLN A 226 -20.18 -3.48 -2.83
C GLN A 226 -19.73 -2.22 -3.58
N LEU A 227 -18.45 -1.90 -3.51
CA LEU A 227 -17.80 -0.87 -4.30
C LEU A 227 -16.69 -1.46 -5.18
N TRP A 228 -16.55 -0.94 -6.38
CA TRP A 228 -15.50 -1.30 -7.35
C TRP A 228 -15.10 -0.09 -8.19
N LEU A 229 -13.99 -0.20 -8.90
CA LEU A 229 -13.55 0.81 -9.84
C LEU A 229 -14.00 0.47 -11.26
N GLU A 230 -14.59 1.44 -11.96
CA GLU A 230 -14.89 1.36 -13.39
C GLU A 230 -14.53 2.69 -14.05
N ASN A 231 -13.63 2.66 -15.05
CA ASN A 231 -13.14 3.85 -15.75
C ASN A 231 -12.70 4.99 -14.80
N ASP A 232 -11.85 4.66 -13.81
CA ASP A 232 -11.37 5.57 -12.76
C ASP A 232 -12.47 6.22 -11.90
N THR A 233 -13.68 5.65 -11.91
CA THR A 233 -14.81 6.10 -11.08
C THR A 233 -15.19 5.00 -10.10
N ILE A 234 -15.35 5.36 -8.82
CA ILE A 234 -15.87 4.43 -7.83
C ILE A 234 -17.37 4.24 -8.09
N MET A 235 -17.72 3.00 -8.41
CA MET A 235 -19.09 2.53 -8.57
C MET A 235 -19.53 1.83 -7.28
N ALA A 236 -20.84 1.83 -7.03
CA ALA A 236 -21.40 1.21 -5.84
C ALA A 236 -22.77 0.58 -6.14
N GLU A 237 -23.00 -0.61 -5.57
CA GLU A 237 -24.24 -1.36 -5.70
C GLU A 237 -24.65 -1.93 -4.34
N LYS A 238 -25.96 -2.00 -4.08
CA LYS A 238 -26.47 -2.67 -2.89
C LYS A 238 -26.33 -4.17 -3.02
N LEU A 239 -25.82 -4.82 -1.99
CA LEU A 239 -25.82 -6.29 -1.90
C LEU A 239 -27.23 -6.74 -1.51
N ALA A 240 -27.81 -7.64 -2.30
CA ALA A 240 -29.12 -8.24 -2.07
C ALA A 240 -29.14 -9.17 -0.84
#